data_AF-A0A954T6G3-F1
#
_entry.id   AF-A0A954T6G3-F1
#
_cell.length_a   1.000
_cell.length_b   1.000
_cell.length_c   1.000
_cell.angle_alpha   90.00
_cell.angle_beta   90.00
_cell.angle_gamma   90.00
#
_symmetry.space_group_name_H-M   'P 1'
#
loop_
_entity.id
_entity.type
_entity.pdbx_description
1 polymer ?
#
loop_
_entity_poly.entity_id
_entity_poly.type
_entity_poly.pdbx_seq_one_letter_code
_entity_poly.pdbx_strand_id
1 'polypeptide(L)' 'MTSIVEQHYQAAMSALTPCQRMERCAALTAWGRQMIAGRIIEEQGPLNDVELKWQVALRIYGSDPRTRRLIEQGMANVSD' A
#
# COMPACT_ATOMS: atom_id res chain seq x y z
N MET A 1 1.69 -26.61 -18.50
CA MET A 1 0.86 -25.92 -19.51
C MET A 1 0.26 -24.70 -18.83
N THR A 2 0.60 -23.48 -19.26
CA THR A 2 0.20 -22.24 -18.60
C THR A 2 -1.28 -21.95 -18.87
N SER A 3 -2.04 -21.48 -17.87
CA SER A 3 -3.49 -21.26 -18.02
C SER A 3 -3.80 -20.17 -19.07
N ILE A 4 -4.98 -20.21 -19.69
CA ILE A 4 -5.42 -19.17 -20.65
C ILE A 4 -5.42 -17.78 -20.00
N VAL A 5 -5.82 -17.69 -18.74
CA VAL A 5 -5.83 -16.44 -17.96
C VAL A 5 -4.41 -15.87 -17.85
N GLU A 6 -3.44 -16.72 -17.52
CA GLU A 6 -2.05 -16.32 -17.36
C GLU A 6 -1.41 -15.91 -18.70
N GLN A 7 -1.78 -16.59 -19.80
CA GLN A 7 -1.35 -16.18 -21.14
C GLN A 7 -1.89 -14.79 -21.51
N HIS A 8 -3.17 -14.52 -21.24
CA HIS A 8 -3.78 -13.21 -21.50
C HIS A 8 -3.14 -12.11 -20.64
N TYR A 9 -2.91 -12.39 -19.36
CA TYR A 9 -2.20 -11.49 -18.47
C TYR A 9 -0.81 -11.15 -19.01
N GLN A 10 -0.04 -12.18 -19.41
CA GLN A 10 1.32 -11.97 -19.89
C GLN A 10 1.36 -11.17 -21.20
N ALA A 11 0.42 -11.42 -22.12
CA ALA A 11 0.28 -10.64 -23.35
C ALA A 11 -0.03 -9.17 -23.04
N ALA A 12 -1.01 -8.91 -22.17
CA ALA A 12 -1.38 -7.55 -21.76
C ALA A 12 -0.21 -6.82 -21.09
N MET A 13 0.52 -7.50 -20.19
CA MET A 13 1.70 -6.94 -19.54
C MET A 13 2.80 -6.61 -20.56
N SER A 14 3.04 -7.50 -21.52
CA SER A 14 4.08 -7.32 -22.57
C SER A 14 3.77 -6.14 -23.50
N ALA A 15 2.50 -5.80 -23.69
CA ALA A 15 2.08 -4.66 -24.50
C ALA A 15 2.23 -3.29 -23.80
N LEU A 16 2.46 -3.25 -22.48
CA LEU A 16 2.60 -2.00 -21.74
C LEU A 16 3.93 -1.31 -22.04
N THR A 17 3.85 0.00 -22.33
CA THR A 17 5.03 0.88 -22.33
C THR A 17 5.61 1.03 -20.92
N PRO A 18 6.87 1.48 -20.77
CA PRO A 18 7.45 1.74 -19.45
C PRO A 18 6.62 2.69 -18.58
N CYS A 19 6.04 3.75 -19.17
CA CYS A 19 5.19 4.70 -18.44
C CYS A 19 3.93 4.03 -17.89
N GLN A 20 3.23 3.28 -18.73
CA GLN A 20 2.01 2.56 -18.32
C GLN A 20 2.30 1.47 -17.28
N ARG A 21 3.48 0.84 -17.34
CA ARG A 21 3.92 -0.09 -16.28
C ARG A 21 4.07 0.63 -14.95
N MET A 22 4.67 1.82 -14.94
CA MET A 22 4.82 2.63 -13.72
C MET A 22 3.46 3.09 -13.16
N GLU A 23 2.56 3.57 -14.03
CA GLU A 23 1.19 3.95 -13.63
C GLU A 23 0.45 2.77 -13.00
N ARG A 24 0.54 1.59 -13.62
CA ARG A 24 -0.04 0.36 -13.06
C ARG A 24 0.58 0.00 -11.70
N CYS A 25 1.89 0.07 -11.55
CA CYS A 25 2.57 -0.18 -10.27
C CYS A 25 2.10 0.80 -9.19
N ALA A 26 1.94 2.09 -9.53
CA ALA A 26 1.42 3.09 -8.61
C ALA A 26 -0.04 2.79 -8.20
N ALA A 27 -0.89 2.43 -9.17
CA ALA A 27 -2.28 2.05 -8.91
C ALA A 27 -2.39 0.81 -8.00
N LEU A 28 -1.60 -0.24 -8.27
CA LEU A 28 -1.56 -1.44 -7.44
C LEU A 28 -1.02 -1.15 -6.03
N THR A 29 -0.04 -0.26 -5.91
CA THR A 29 0.49 0.18 -4.61
C THR A 29 -0.58 0.93 -3.82
N ALA A 30 -1.33 1.83 -4.47
CA ALA A 30 -2.43 2.56 -3.85
C ALA A 30 -3.56 1.61 -3.39
N TRP A 31 -3.94 0.67 -4.26
CA TRP A 31 -4.94 -0.34 -3.93
C TRP A 31 -4.51 -1.21 -2.74
N GLY A 32 -3.26 -1.67 -2.71
CA GLY A 32 -2.71 -2.43 -1.57
C GLY A 32 -2.79 -1.65 -0.25
N ARG A 33 -2.47 -0.34 -0.27
CA ARG A 33 -2.61 0.54 0.89
C ARG A 33 -4.07 0.68 1.35
N GLN A 34 -5.01 0.78 0.42
CA GLN A 34 -6.44 0.86 0.75
C GLN A 34 -6.95 -0.42 1.42
N MET A 35 -6.50 -1.58 0.97
CA MET A 35 -6.87 -2.86 1.61
C MET A 35 -6.34 -2.95 3.04
N ILE A 36 -5.10 -2.51 3.27
CA ILE A 36 -4.54 -2.43 4.62
C ILE A 36 -5.31 -1.43 5.48
N ALA A 37 -5.67 -0.27 4.92
CA ALA A 37 -6.45 0.75 5.63
C ALA A 37 -7.82 0.20 6.08
N GLY A 38 -8.54 -0.47 5.19
CA GLY A 38 -9.83 -1.10 5.52
C GLY A 38 -9.69 -2.12 6.64
N ARG A 39 -8.62 -2.93 6.62
CA ARG A 39 -8.34 -3.90 7.69
C ARG A 39 -8.03 -3.23 9.03
N ILE A 40 -7.28 -2.13 9.02
CA ILE A 40 -6.98 -1.37 10.24
C ILE A 40 -8.27 -0.78 10.84
N ILE A 41 -9.15 -0.21 10.02
CA ILE A 41 -10.44 0.33 10.48
C ILE A 41 -11.31 -0.78 11.09
N GLU A 42 -11.34 -1.96 10.48
CA GLU A 42 -12.05 -3.12 11.02
C GLU A 42 -11.48 -3.56 12.39
N GLU A 43 -10.16 -3.52 12.57
CA GLU A 43 -9.48 -3.96 13.79
C GLU A 43 -9.50 -2.92 14.92
N GLN A 44 -9.45 -1.63 14.60
CA GLN A 44 -9.19 -0.53 15.55
C GLN A 44 -10.35 0.47 15.66
N GLY A 45 -11.36 0.35 14.79
CA GLY A 45 -12.42 1.33 14.66
C GLY A 45 -12.04 2.51 13.73
N PRO A 46 -12.96 3.47 13.54
CA PRO A 46 -12.73 4.64 12.70
C PRO A 46 -11.54 5.46 13.22
N LEU A 47 -10.63 5.81 12.32
CA LEU A 47 -9.50 6.70 12.55
C LEU A 47 -9.63 7.92 11.64
N ASN A 48 -9.02 9.05 12.02
CA ASN A 48 -8.91 10.16 11.09
C ASN A 48 -7.91 9.83 9.96
N ASP A 49 -7.96 10.57 8.85
CA ASP A 49 -7.15 10.29 7.66
C ASP A 49 -5.63 10.29 7.94
N VAL A 50 -5.17 11.14 8.85
CA VAL A 50 -3.75 11.28 9.15
C VAL A 50 -3.25 10.13 10.03
N GLU A 51 -4.01 9.75 11.05
CA GLU A 51 -3.75 8.57 11.88
C GLU A 51 -3.77 7.30 11.03
N LEU A 52 -4.79 7.14 10.19
CA LEU A 52 -4.93 5.98 9.31
C LEU A 52 -3.74 5.87 8.35
N LYS A 53 -3.29 6.99 7.76
CA LYS A 53 -2.12 7.03 6.90
C LYS A 53 -0.85 6.52 7.62
N TRP A 54 -0.63 6.95 8.87
CA TRP A 54 0.52 6.50 9.63
C TRP A 54 0.41 5.05 10.07
N GLN A 55 -0.77 4.58 10.47
CA GLN A 55 -1.01 3.17 10.79
C GLN A 55 -0.77 2.26 9.58
N VAL A 56 -1.21 2.67 8.39
CA VAL A 56 -0.91 1.98 7.13
C VAL A 56 0.60 1.96 6.86
N ALA A 57 1.29 3.08 7.06
CA ALA A 57 2.74 3.14 6.91
C ALA A 57 3.46 2.19 7.88
N LEU A 58 3.01 2.13 9.14
CA LEU A 58 3.56 1.24 10.16
C LEU A 58 3.36 -0.23 9.78
N ARG A 59 2.21 -0.60 9.24
CA ARG A 59 1.95 -1.99 8.78
C ARG A 59 2.86 -2.41 7.62
N ILE A 60 3.16 -1.49 6.70
CA ILE A 60 3.96 -1.79 5.49
C ILE A 60 5.47 -1.76 5.80
N TYR A 61 5.92 -0.81 6.62
CA TYR A 61 7.35 -0.50 6.78
C TYR A 61 7.89 -0.71 8.20
N GLY A 62 7.03 -1.01 9.18
CA GLY A 62 7.40 -1.05 10.59
C GLY A 62 8.26 -2.25 11.00
N SER A 63 8.60 -3.15 10.09
CA SER A 63 9.55 -4.24 10.34
C SER A 63 10.99 -3.73 10.48
N ASP A 64 11.34 -2.63 9.81
CA ASP A 64 12.63 -1.97 9.99
C ASP A 64 12.59 -1.02 11.21
N PRO A 65 13.45 -1.21 12.22
CA PRO A 65 13.41 -0.41 13.45
C PRO A 65 13.64 1.09 13.22
N ARG A 66 14.46 1.47 12.22
CA ARG A 66 14.73 2.89 11.93
C ARG A 66 13.50 3.56 11.31
N THR A 67 12.90 2.90 10.33
CA THR A 67 11.69 3.38 9.66
C THR A 67 10.52 3.44 10.61
N ARG A 68 10.37 2.43 11.48
CA ARG A 68 9.36 2.42 12.54
C ARG A 68 9.48 3.66 13.45
N ARG A 69 10.68 3.98 13.93
CA ARG A 69 10.89 5.17 14.78
C ARG A 69 10.50 6.47 14.09
N LEU A 70 10.83 6.62 12.80
CA LEU A 70 10.44 7.79 12.02
C LEU A 70 8.92 7.91 11.88
N ILE A 71 8.22 6.78 11.69
CA ILE A 71 6.76 6.73 11.63
C ILE A 71 6.16 7.10 12.98
N GLU A 72 6.64 6.50 14.07
CA GLU A 72 6.16 6.78 15.44
C GLU A 72 6.38 8.25 15.84
N GLN A 73 7.52 8.86 15.45
CA GLN A 73 7.76 10.30 15.61
C GLN A 73 6.78 11.15 14.80
N GLY A 74 6.49 10.75 13.55
CA GLY A 74 5.50 11.41 12.72
C GLY A 74 4.09 11.34 13.29
N MET A 75 3.74 10.24 13.95
CA MET A 75 2.46 10.08 14.65
C MET A 75 2.35 10.99 15.87
N ALA A 76 3.40 11.06 16.70
CA ALA A 76 3.41 11.90 17.90
C ALA A 76 3.14 13.39 17.57
N ASN A 77 3.67 13.88 16.44
CA ASN A 77 3.46 15.26 16.00
C ASN A 77 2.06 15.58 15.47
N VAL A 78 1.20 14.57 15.27
CA VAL A 78 -0.17 14.72 14.73
C VAL A 78 -1.22 14.57 15.83
N SER A 79 -0.87 13.92 16.94
CA SER A 79 -1.77 13.70 18.09
C SER A 79 -1.83 14.88 19.07
N ASP A 80 -1.07 15.95 18.83
CA ASP A 80 -1.14 17.25 19.54
C ASP A 80 -2.05 18.25 18.79
#